data_AF-A0A166BXZ0-F1
#
_entry.id   AF-A0A166BXZ0-F1
#
_cell.length_a   1.000
_cell.length_b   1.000
_cell.length_c   1.000
_cell.angle_alpha   90.00
_cell.angle_beta   90.00
_cell.angle_gamma   90.00
#
_symmetry.space_group_name_H-M   'P 1'
#
loop_
_entity.id
_entity.type
_entity.pdbx_description
1 polymer ?
#
loop_
_entity_poly.entity_id
_entity_poly.type
_entity_poly.pdbx_seq_one_letter_code
_entity_poly.pdbx_strand_id
1 'polypeptide(L)'
;MACEFDAPEGVTSHVLANAQLPTLPPGQYTILAAFVLACPRRRVLKIIARATGAKCLPAARIPPAGDALHDSHAEILARRAAVRWFYEEIGRDVAGERSTWLRRGEGAGTGEGDGGRYELEEGVRLHLYVSTPPCGDASTRFLASFQDPAIALLKDGSPLPSPSPNVALLPETAPALALARGRDGYALYGVLRTKPGRADSPRTECMSCADKIALWAVCGVQGALLAAVLKPVWIASVTIGEVGDADREVVREDCERAFGGRVRGVRDLPVGYALHEPAIHFTALPFASARTSVLVAHPGCTPKSSNESLAWHADSASPPDVLINGRKRGVAPKHAHNARFWCAPSPLPSARLGQ
;
A
#
# COMPACT_ATOMS: atom_id res chain seq x y z
N MET A 1 20.09 2.87 -23.01
CA MET A 1 19.67 1.49 -22.67
C MET A 1 19.13 1.51 -21.25
N ALA A 2 17.81 1.50 -21.06
CA ALA A 2 17.24 1.21 -19.76
C ALA A 2 17.68 -0.21 -19.38
N CYS A 3 18.30 -0.37 -18.21
CA CYS A 3 18.84 -1.65 -17.77
C CYS A 3 17.67 -2.64 -17.59
N GLU A 4 17.73 -3.82 -18.22
CA GLU A 4 16.71 -4.89 -18.07
C GLU A 4 16.44 -5.30 -16.61
N PHE A 5 17.28 -4.86 -15.67
CA PHE A 5 17.30 -5.32 -14.30
C PHE A 5 16.24 -4.67 -13.39
N ASP A 6 15.85 -3.41 -13.62
CA ASP A 6 14.72 -2.75 -12.95
C ASP A 6 13.42 -2.82 -13.75
N ALA A 7 13.40 -3.65 -14.80
CA ALA A 7 12.23 -3.84 -15.61
C ALA A 7 11.08 -4.47 -14.79
N PRO A 8 9.82 -4.21 -15.16
CA PRO A 8 8.65 -4.71 -14.43
C PRO A 8 8.62 -6.23 -14.27
N GLU A 9 9.09 -6.95 -15.28
CA GLU A 9 9.18 -8.42 -15.27
C GLU A 9 10.24 -8.93 -14.29
N GLY A 10 11.39 -8.26 -14.20
CA GLY A 10 12.45 -8.58 -13.24
C GLY A 10 11.99 -8.39 -11.79
N VAL A 11 11.35 -7.25 -11.50
CA VAL A 11 10.73 -6.98 -10.18
C VAL A 11 9.69 -8.04 -9.84
N THR A 12 8.78 -8.35 -10.78
CA THR A 12 7.73 -9.33 -10.55
C THR A 12 8.29 -10.73 -10.30
N SER A 13 9.20 -11.19 -11.15
CA SER A 13 9.83 -12.51 -11.03
C SER A 13 10.53 -12.65 -9.68
N HIS A 14 11.26 -11.61 -9.27
CA HIS A 14 11.93 -11.59 -7.98
C HIS A 14 10.95 -11.65 -6.80
N VAL A 15 9.85 -10.87 -6.84
CA VAL A 15 8.80 -10.89 -5.81
C VAL A 15 8.11 -12.26 -5.74
N LEU A 16 7.68 -12.82 -6.86
CA LEU A 16 6.93 -14.08 -6.89
C LEU A 16 7.80 -15.27 -6.47
N ALA A 17 9.06 -15.33 -6.92
CA ALA A 17 9.99 -16.38 -6.53
C ALA A 17 10.33 -16.35 -5.02
N ASN A 18 10.26 -15.17 -4.39
CA ASN A 18 10.61 -14.97 -2.98
C ASN A 18 9.40 -14.64 -2.11
N ALA A 19 8.17 -14.91 -2.54
CA ALA A 19 6.99 -14.52 -1.77
C ALA A 19 6.87 -15.29 -0.44
N GLN A 20 7.38 -16.54 -0.37
CA GLN A 20 7.34 -17.44 0.80
C GLN A 20 6.05 -17.27 1.62
N LEU A 21 4.92 -17.57 1.00
CA LEU A 21 3.59 -17.34 1.58
C LEU A 21 3.01 -18.63 2.18
N PRO A 22 2.18 -18.52 3.23
CA PRO A 22 1.46 -19.66 3.75
C PRO A 22 0.50 -20.21 2.70
N THR A 23 0.36 -21.53 2.67
CA THR A 23 -0.67 -22.20 1.87
C THR A 23 -2.04 -21.81 2.39
N LEU A 24 -2.89 -21.28 1.52
CA LEU A 24 -4.26 -20.96 1.85
C LEU A 24 -5.15 -22.20 1.74
N PRO A 25 -6.24 -22.30 2.53
CA PRO A 25 -7.23 -23.36 2.34
C PRO A 25 -7.82 -23.38 0.92
N PRO A 26 -8.27 -24.54 0.42
CA PRO A 26 -8.88 -24.65 -0.90
C PRO A 26 -10.00 -23.63 -1.12
N GLY A 27 -10.01 -23.00 -2.30
CA GLY A 27 -11.00 -21.97 -2.66
C GLY A 27 -10.78 -20.60 -2.02
N GLN A 28 -9.72 -20.41 -1.22
CA GLN A 28 -9.34 -19.10 -0.69
C GLN A 28 -8.28 -18.41 -1.55
N TYR A 29 -8.47 -17.12 -1.79
CA TYR A 29 -7.50 -16.27 -2.47
C TYR A 29 -7.02 -15.13 -1.56
N THR A 30 -5.89 -14.54 -1.88
CA THR A 30 -5.41 -13.30 -1.25
C THR A 30 -4.81 -12.37 -2.29
N ILE A 31 -4.46 -11.16 -1.86
CA ILE A 31 -3.71 -10.20 -2.67
C ILE A 31 -2.29 -10.18 -2.11
N LEU A 32 -1.27 -10.11 -2.97
CA LEU A 32 0.12 -9.91 -2.60
C LEU A 32 0.54 -8.49 -3.00
N ALA A 33 1.25 -7.80 -2.11
CA ALA A 33 1.97 -6.59 -2.45
C ALA A 33 3.39 -6.61 -1.87
N ALA A 34 4.32 -5.94 -2.54
CA ALA A 34 5.71 -5.87 -2.10
C ALA A 34 6.36 -4.55 -2.46
N PHE A 35 7.22 -4.05 -1.58
CA PHE A 35 8.11 -2.93 -1.83
C PHE A 35 9.51 -3.46 -2.12
N VAL A 36 10.08 -3.03 -3.25
CA VAL A 36 11.36 -3.51 -3.76
C VAL A 36 12.27 -2.32 -4.03
N LEU A 37 13.47 -2.34 -3.44
CA LEU A 37 14.54 -1.44 -3.83
C LEU A 37 15.30 -2.02 -5.01
N ALA A 38 15.51 -1.21 -6.04
CA ALA A 38 16.34 -1.54 -7.18
C ALA A 38 17.52 -0.58 -7.25
N CYS A 39 18.74 -1.11 -7.41
CA CYS A 39 19.90 -0.33 -7.77
C CYS A 39 20.42 -0.80 -9.13
N PRO A 40 20.10 -0.10 -10.23
CA PRO A 40 20.51 -0.50 -11.58
C PRO A 40 22.03 -0.57 -11.75
N ARG A 41 22.77 0.38 -11.15
CA ARG A 41 24.25 0.40 -11.19
C ARG A 41 24.86 -0.84 -10.56
N ARG A 42 24.30 -1.30 -9.44
CA ARG A 42 24.74 -2.53 -8.75
C ARG A 42 24.12 -3.79 -9.31
N ARG A 43 23.08 -3.68 -10.15
CA ARG A 43 22.24 -4.80 -10.62
C ARG A 43 21.76 -5.68 -9.45
N VAL A 44 21.20 -5.04 -8.41
CA VAL A 44 20.62 -5.74 -7.24
C VAL A 44 19.20 -5.27 -6.98
N LEU A 45 18.30 -6.24 -6.80
CA LEU A 45 16.94 -6.04 -6.27
C LEU A 45 16.92 -6.51 -4.82
N LYS A 46 16.20 -5.78 -3.97
CA LYS A 46 15.94 -6.18 -2.58
C LYS A 46 14.47 -5.95 -2.26
N ILE A 47 13.75 -7.04 -2.00
CA ILE A 47 12.41 -6.95 -1.41
C ILE A 47 12.59 -6.50 0.03
N ILE A 48 12.23 -5.27 0.35
CA ILE A 48 12.33 -4.74 1.72
C ILE A 48 11.09 -5.06 2.54
N ALA A 49 9.96 -5.27 1.88
CA ALA A 49 8.73 -5.67 2.52
C ALA A 49 7.80 -6.42 1.56
N ARG A 50 7.03 -7.36 2.10
CA ARG A 50 5.93 -8.03 1.40
C ARG A 50 4.78 -8.29 2.36
N ALA A 51 3.58 -8.26 1.84
CA ALA A 51 2.39 -8.53 2.63
C ALA A 51 1.27 -9.13 1.79
N THR A 52 0.35 -9.79 2.48
CA THR A 52 -0.91 -10.25 1.89
C THR A 52 -2.09 -9.75 2.68
N GLY A 53 -3.25 -9.62 2.02
CA GLY A 53 -4.51 -9.32 2.70
C GLY A 53 -5.46 -8.44 1.90
N ALA A 54 -6.73 -8.46 2.31
CA ALA A 54 -7.83 -7.76 1.64
C ALA A 54 -8.95 -7.34 2.62
N LYS A 55 -8.61 -7.16 3.90
CA LYS A 55 -9.58 -6.93 4.98
C LYS A 55 -9.29 -5.63 5.71
N CYS A 56 -10.32 -5.05 6.29
CA CYS A 56 -10.21 -3.90 7.19
C CYS A 56 -11.02 -4.16 8.46
N LEU A 57 -10.63 -3.51 9.54
CA LEU A 57 -11.35 -3.53 10.80
C LEU A 57 -12.58 -2.60 10.68
N PRO A 58 -13.80 -3.08 11.02
CA PRO A 58 -14.98 -2.23 11.11
C PRO A 58 -14.78 -1.05 12.07
N ALA A 59 -15.39 0.10 11.76
CA ALA A 59 -15.30 1.32 12.58
C ALA A 59 -15.69 1.05 14.04
N ALA A 60 -16.77 0.29 14.25
CA ALA A 60 -17.24 -0.12 15.59
C ALA A 60 -16.28 -1.05 16.36
N ARG A 61 -15.21 -1.55 15.73
CA ARG A 61 -14.23 -2.45 16.34
C ARG A 61 -12.83 -1.83 16.44
N ILE A 62 -12.68 -0.55 16.10
CA ILE A 62 -11.41 0.17 16.25
C ILE A 62 -11.12 0.36 17.76
N PRO A 63 -10.01 -0.17 18.28
CA PRO A 63 -9.69 -0.03 19.69
C PRO A 63 -9.13 1.38 19.99
N PRO A 64 -9.51 2.00 21.12
CA PRO A 64 -9.04 3.33 21.48
C PRO A 64 -7.53 3.38 21.76
N ALA A 65 -6.93 2.25 22.14
CA ALA A 65 -5.50 2.14 22.46
C ALA A 65 -4.58 2.07 21.23
N GLY A 66 -5.12 1.99 20.01
CA GLY A 66 -4.33 1.84 18.79
C GLY A 66 -3.63 0.48 18.65
N ASP A 67 -4.12 -0.55 19.37
CA ASP A 67 -3.52 -1.89 19.45
C ASP A 67 -4.01 -2.87 18.36
N ALA A 68 -4.75 -2.38 17.36
CA ALA A 68 -5.16 -3.14 16.19
C ALA A 68 -5.03 -2.33 14.90
N LEU A 69 -4.66 -3.00 13.83
CA LEU A 69 -4.52 -2.42 12.51
C LEU A 69 -5.89 -2.20 11.87
N HIS A 70 -6.17 -0.96 11.46
CA HIS A 70 -7.44 -0.61 10.82
C HIS A 70 -7.54 -1.20 9.40
N ASP A 71 -6.42 -1.25 8.69
CA ASP A 71 -6.36 -1.66 7.30
C ASP A 71 -5.28 -2.74 7.10
N SER A 72 -5.75 -3.92 6.69
CA SER A 72 -4.96 -5.12 6.42
C SER A 72 -4.99 -5.47 4.92
N HIS A 73 -5.22 -4.50 4.05
CA HIS A 73 -4.94 -4.65 2.62
C HIS A 73 -3.43 -4.81 2.38
N ALA A 74 -3.08 -5.66 1.41
CA ALA A 74 -1.70 -6.05 1.12
C ALA A 74 -0.77 -4.84 0.91
N GLU A 75 -1.16 -3.86 0.10
CA GLU A 75 -0.38 -2.68 -0.23
C GLU A 75 -0.09 -1.83 1.02
N ILE A 76 -1.08 -1.76 1.91
CA ILE A 76 -1.00 -0.96 3.14
C ILE A 76 -0.10 -1.64 4.16
N LEU A 77 -0.24 -2.96 4.34
CA LEU A 77 0.63 -3.74 5.21
C LEU A 77 2.07 -3.77 4.69
N ALA A 78 2.27 -3.93 3.38
CA ALA A 78 3.59 -3.88 2.76
C ALA A 78 4.26 -2.52 3.00
N ARG A 79 3.51 -1.42 2.90
CA ARG A 79 4.03 -0.07 3.19
C ARG A 79 4.41 0.08 4.66
N ARG A 80 3.60 -0.43 5.60
CA ARG A 80 3.93 -0.39 7.04
C ARG A 80 5.18 -1.22 7.36
N ALA A 81 5.30 -2.39 6.75
CA ALA A 81 6.49 -3.24 6.85
C ALA A 81 7.73 -2.57 6.23
N ALA A 82 7.58 -1.85 5.10
CA ALA A 82 8.68 -1.08 4.50
C ALA A 82 9.14 0.08 5.39
N VAL A 83 8.20 0.80 6.00
CA VAL A 83 8.52 1.84 7.01
C VAL A 83 9.31 1.25 8.17
N ARG A 84 8.90 0.07 8.67
CA ARG A 84 9.64 -0.65 9.71
C ARG A 84 11.05 -1.01 9.27
N TRP A 85 11.21 -1.53 8.05
CA TRP A 85 12.52 -1.83 7.47
C TRP A 85 13.41 -0.59 7.40
N PHE A 86 12.89 0.57 6.98
CA PHE A 86 13.67 1.81 6.96
C PHE A 86 14.17 2.24 8.34
N TYR A 87 13.34 2.12 9.38
CA TYR A 87 13.80 2.37 10.76
C TYR A 87 14.95 1.45 11.15
N GLU A 88 14.84 0.15 10.84
CA GLU A 88 15.86 -0.84 11.19
C GLU A 88 17.14 -0.69 10.35
N GLU A 89 17.03 -0.31 9.08
CA GLU A 89 18.17 0.01 8.20
C GLU A 89 18.93 1.23 8.70
N ILE A 90 18.21 2.30 9.08
CA ILE A 90 18.82 3.48 9.71
C ILE A 90 19.49 3.11 11.03
N GLY A 91 18.84 2.27 11.86
CA GLY A 91 19.40 1.79 13.12
C GLY A 91 20.70 1.00 12.92
N ARG A 92 20.75 0.14 11.88
CA ARG A 92 21.96 -0.60 11.50
C ARG A 92 23.09 0.33 11.03
N ASP A 93 22.79 1.32 10.19
CA ASP A 93 23.80 2.31 9.76
C ASP A 93 24.38 3.09 10.95
N VAL A 94 23.53 3.54 11.89
CA VAL A 94 23.96 4.22 13.12
C VAL A 94 24.82 3.31 14.02
N ALA A 95 24.55 2.00 14.03
CA ALA A 95 25.34 1.03 14.78
C ALA A 95 26.70 0.68 14.11
N GLY A 96 27.01 1.28 12.96
CA GLY A 96 28.25 1.07 12.21
C GLY A 96 28.13 0.08 11.05
N GLU A 97 26.98 -0.56 10.85
CA GLU A 97 26.68 -1.39 9.69
C GLU A 97 26.24 -0.52 8.51
N ARG A 98 27.20 0.08 7.81
CA ARG A 98 26.94 1.06 6.74
C ARG A 98 25.90 0.57 5.73
N SER A 99 24.84 1.36 5.54
CA SER A 99 23.80 1.09 4.56
C SER A 99 24.32 1.24 3.14
N THR A 100 23.86 0.36 2.25
CA THR A 100 24.08 0.45 0.79
C THR A 100 22.83 0.93 0.04
N TRP A 101 21.77 1.23 0.78
CA TRP A 101 20.45 1.60 0.29
C TRP A 101 20.04 3.01 0.68
N LEU A 102 20.56 3.47 1.81
CA LEU A 102 20.36 4.81 2.35
C LEU A 102 21.71 5.50 2.50
N ARG A 103 21.72 6.81 2.29
CA ARG A 103 22.84 7.68 2.64
C ARG A 103 22.35 8.79 3.55
N ARG A 104 23.24 9.31 4.38
CA ARG A 104 22.96 10.51 5.16
C ARG A 104 23.09 11.72 4.25
N GLY A 105 22.05 12.55 4.18
CA GLY A 105 22.09 13.79 3.44
C GLY A 105 23.12 14.73 4.04
N GLU A 106 23.92 15.38 3.18
CA GLU A 106 24.88 16.38 3.61
C GLU A 106 24.13 17.59 4.17
N GLY A 107 24.49 17.98 5.39
CA GLY A 107 23.96 19.14 6.09
C GLY A 107 25.08 19.92 6.72
N ALA A 108 25.44 21.05 6.11
CA ALA A 108 26.32 22.04 6.71
C ALA A 108 25.76 22.44 8.10
N GLY A 109 26.65 22.55 9.09
CA GLY A 109 26.33 22.83 10.50
C GLY A 109 25.80 24.25 10.75
N THR A 110 24.68 24.63 10.14
CA THR A 110 24.02 25.91 10.35
C THR A 110 22.52 25.72 10.52
N GLY A 111 22.10 25.36 11.74
CA GLY A 111 20.86 25.76 12.44
C GLY A 111 19.47 25.58 11.82
N GLU A 112 19.30 25.71 10.51
CA GLU A 112 18.02 25.68 9.81
C GLU A 112 18.25 25.06 8.41
N GLY A 113 17.88 23.78 8.24
CA GLY A 113 17.98 23.09 6.96
C GLY A 113 17.78 21.58 7.05
N ASP A 114 17.40 20.95 5.94
CA ASP A 114 17.22 19.51 5.68
C ASP A 114 18.53 18.66 5.85
N GLY A 115 19.49 19.19 6.58
CA GLY A 115 20.79 18.58 6.81
C GLY A 115 20.70 17.36 7.72
N GLY A 116 21.36 16.26 7.35
CA GLY A 116 21.56 15.12 8.23
C GLY A 116 20.42 14.10 8.30
N ARG A 117 19.28 14.33 7.62
CA ARG A 117 18.27 13.27 7.35
C ARG A 117 18.82 12.25 6.35
N TYR A 118 18.43 11.00 6.50
CA TYR A 118 18.69 9.97 5.50
C TYR A 118 17.90 10.22 4.22
N GLU A 119 18.39 9.72 3.11
CA GLU A 119 17.70 9.64 1.84
C GLU A 119 18.12 8.36 1.11
N LEU A 120 17.39 7.95 0.07
CA LEU A 120 17.81 6.82 -0.75
C LEU A 120 19.20 7.10 -1.34
N GLU A 121 20.05 6.08 -1.35
CA GLU A 121 21.36 6.12 -2.01
C GLU A 121 21.20 6.46 -3.51
N GLU A 122 22.21 7.10 -4.10
CA GLU A 122 22.15 7.55 -5.48
C GLU A 122 21.85 6.39 -6.45
N GLY A 123 20.83 6.60 -7.30
CA GLY A 123 20.38 5.61 -8.27
C GLY A 123 19.54 4.46 -7.68
N VAL A 124 19.30 4.43 -6.35
CA VAL A 124 18.33 3.50 -5.76
C VAL A 124 16.91 4.01 -6.00
N ARG A 125 16.03 3.12 -6.47
CA ARG A 125 14.61 3.38 -6.70
C ARG A 125 13.73 2.41 -5.92
N LEU A 126 12.60 2.90 -5.44
CA LEU A 126 11.59 2.09 -4.76
C LEU A 126 10.45 1.75 -5.73
N HIS A 127 10.14 0.47 -5.84
CA HIS A 127 9.08 -0.07 -6.69
C HIS A 127 8.02 -0.75 -5.84
N LEU A 128 6.76 -0.66 -6.27
CA LEU A 128 5.63 -1.36 -5.68
C LEU A 128 5.14 -2.44 -6.65
N TYR A 129 5.06 -3.68 -6.19
CA TYR A 129 4.30 -4.74 -6.87
C TYR A 129 2.96 -4.93 -6.16
N VAL A 130 1.87 -5.11 -6.91
CA VAL A 130 0.57 -5.54 -6.39
C VAL A 130 -0.04 -6.59 -7.33
N SER A 131 -0.51 -7.71 -6.80
CA SER A 131 -1.01 -8.82 -7.62
C SER A 131 -2.35 -8.56 -8.32
N THR A 132 -2.98 -7.42 -8.08
CA THR A 132 -4.27 -7.02 -8.66
C THR A 132 -4.40 -5.48 -8.62
N PRO A 133 -5.21 -4.83 -9.47
CA PRO A 133 -5.42 -3.39 -9.42
C PRO A 133 -5.84 -2.89 -8.02
N PRO A 134 -5.16 -1.87 -7.45
CA PRO A 134 -5.48 -1.36 -6.12
C PRO A 134 -6.94 -0.90 -5.99
N CYS A 135 -7.58 -1.24 -4.87
CA CYS A 135 -9.00 -0.91 -4.66
C CYS A 135 -9.25 0.61 -4.69
N GLY A 136 -10.41 1.01 -5.21
CA GLY A 136 -10.82 2.42 -5.34
C GLY A 136 -10.81 2.88 -6.79
N ASP A 137 -10.44 4.13 -7.01
CA ASP A 137 -10.49 4.80 -8.31
C ASP A 137 -9.60 4.14 -9.38
N ALA A 138 -8.57 3.39 -8.98
CA ALA A 138 -7.65 2.67 -9.87
C ALA A 138 -8.20 1.34 -10.42
N SER A 139 -9.31 0.83 -9.87
CA SER A 139 -9.89 -0.48 -10.24
C SER A 139 -11.37 -0.41 -10.57
N THR A 140 -11.95 0.79 -10.62
CA THR A 140 -13.41 0.99 -10.72
C THR A 140 -13.94 0.47 -12.06
N ARG A 141 -13.39 0.92 -13.21
CA ARG A 141 -13.84 0.44 -14.53
C ARG A 141 -13.53 -1.04 -14.74
N PHE A 142 -12.33 -1.46 -14.33
CA PHE A 142 -11.93 -2.88 -14.39
C PHE A 142 -12.88 -3.79 -13.61
N LEU A 143 -13.28 -3.42 -12.41
CA LEU A 143 -14.22 -4.23 -11.65
C LEU A 143 -15.63 -4.20 -12.24
N ALA A 144 -16.03 -3.11 -12.89
CA ALA A 144 -17.33 -2.99 -13.54
C ALA A 144 -17.46 -3.94 -14.75
N SER A 145 -16.39 -4.15 -15.52
CA SER A 145 -16.42 -5.03 -16.71
C SER A 145 -16.71 -6.50 -16.39
N PHE A 146 -16.42 -6.95 -15.15
CA PHE A 146 -16.75 -8.29 -14.66
C PHE A 146 -18.05 -8.35 -13.84
N GLN A 147 -18.82 -7.27 -13.75
CA GLN A 147 -20.14 -7.31 -13.11
C GLN A 147 -21.24 -7.49 -14.15
N ASP A 148 -22.33 -8.10 -13.72
CA ASP A 148 -23.58 -8.06 -14.48
C ASP A 148 -23.99 -6.58 -14.72
N PRO A 149 -24.35 -6.20 -15.97
CA PRO A 149 -24.71 -4.81 -16.30
C PRO A 149 -25.82 -4.22 -15.42
N ALA A 150 -26.80 -5.02 -14.99
CA ALA A 150 -27.87 -4.55 -14.10
C ALA A 150 -27.32 -4.22 -12.71
N ILE A 151 -26.36 -5.00 -12.20
CA ILE A 151 -25.69 -4.75 -10.92
C ILE A 151 -24.77 -3.52 -11.01
N ALA A 152 -24.12 -3.30 -12.15
CA ALA A 152 -23.33 -2.09 -12.39
C ALA A 152 -24.22 -0.84 -12.37
N LEU A 153 -25.35 -0.88 -13.08
CA LEU A 153 -26.33 0.23 -13.13
C LEU A 153 -26.92 0.54 -11.76
N LEU A 154 -27.22 -0.48 -10.94
CA LEU A 154 -27.71 -0.28 -9.57
C LEU A 154 -26.71 0.49 -8.70
N LYS A 155 -25.40 0.29 -8.90
CA LYS A 155 -24.36 1.03 -8.17
C LYS A 155 -24.20 2.46 -8.67
N ASP A 156 -24.45 2.72 -9.95
CA ASP A 156 -24.46 4.07 -10.51
C ASP A 156 -25.69 4.87 -10.06
N GLY A 157 -26.80 4.18 -9.77
CA GLY A 157 -28.01 4.78 -9.18
C GLY A 157 -27.92 5.05 -7.67
N SER A 158 -26.85 4.64 -6.99
CA SER A 158 -26.64 4.95 -5.57
C SER A 158 -26.59 6.47 -5.36
N PRO A 159 -27.36 7.03 -4.40
CA PRO A 159 -27.38 8.47 -4.18
C PRO A 159 -25.97 8.97 -3.89
N LEU A 160 -25.61 10.09 -4.52
CA LEU A 160 -24.33 10.75 -4.26
C LEU A 160 -24.19 10.99 -2.75
N PRO A 161 -23.12 10.48 -2.13
CA PRO A 161 -22.95 10.64 -0.69
C PRO A 161 -22.84 12.12 -0.34
N SER A 162 -23.60 12.52 0.69
CA SER A 162 -23.45 13.82 1.34
C SER A 162 -22.00 14.00 1.81
N PRO A 163 -21.44 15.23 1.74
CA PRO A 163 -20.09 15.49 2.23
C PRO A 163 -19.93 14.97 3.66
N SER A 164 -18.90 14.17 3.89
CA SER A 164 -18.62 13.64 5.24
C SER A 164 -18.35 14.79 6.20
N PRO A 165 -18.85 14.74 7.46
CA PRO A 165 -18.54 15.77 8.47
C PRO A 165 -17.04 15.87 8.77
N ASN A 166 -16.26 14.81 8.50
CA ASN A 166 -14.80 14.79 8.64
C ASN A 166 -14.05 15.39 7.44
N VAL A 167 -14.75 15.90 6.41
CA VAL A 167 -14.18 16.63 5.25
C VAL A 167 -14.38 18.15 5.40
N ALA A 168 -14.85 18.61 6.57
CA ALA A 168 -15.11 20.02 6.90
C ALA A 168 -13.86 20.92 6.98
N LEU A 169 -12.68 20.44 6.57
CA LEU A 169 -11.44 21.24 6.53
C LEU A 169 -11.06 21.70 5.11
N LEU A 170 -11.88 21.43 4.10
CA LEU A 170 -11.67 22.01 2.78
C LEU A 170 -12.25 23.44 2.77
N PRO A 171 -11.48 24.46 2.31
CA PRO A 171 -12.00 25.80 2.12
C PRO A 171 -13.26 25.78 1.24
N GLU A 172 -14.21 26.67 1.50
CA GLU A 172 -15.48 26.77 0.75
C GLU A 172 -15.31 26.94 -0.78
N THR A 173 -14.10 27.25 -1.24
CA THR A 173 -13.73 27.40 -2.66
C THR A 173 -13.26 26.10 -3.32
N ALA A 174 -13.08 25.00 -2.59
CA ALA A 174 -12.75 23.71 -3.18
C ALA A 174 -14.03 23.05 -3.72
N PRO A 175 -14.06 22.54 -4.97
CA PRO A 175 -15.20 21.77 -5.45
C PRO A 175 -15.46 20.64 -4.46
N ALA A 176 -16.71 20.51 -3.98
CA ALA A 176 -17.10 19.55 -2.96
C ALA A 176 -16.50 18.19 -3.29
N LEU A 177 -15.51 17.75 -2.50
CA LEU A 177 -14.77 16.54 -2.78
C LEU A 177 -15.73 15.36 -2.58
N ALA A 178 -16.24 14.81 -3.68
CA ALA A 178 -17.16 13.70 -3.63
C ALA A 178 -16.46 12.49 -2.99
N LEU A 179 -17.15 11.84 -2.05
CA LEU A 179 -16.62 10.72 -1.26
C LEU A 179 -17.48 9.48 -1.47
N ALA A 180 -17.14 8.63 -2.43
CA ALA A 180 -17.88 7.39 -2.66
C ALA A 180 -17.54 6.30 -1.64
N ARG A 181 -18.49 5.39 -1.38
CA ARG A 181 -18.23 4.19 -0.57
C ARG A 181 -18.00 3.01 -1.49
N GLY A 182 -16.88 2.33 -1.33
CA GLY A 182 -16.61 1.06 -1.98
C GLY A 182 -16.69 1.16 -3.50
N ARG A 183 -17.71 0.51 -4.07
CA ARG A 183 -17.98 0.41 -5.52
C ARG A 183 -19.20 1.22 -5.95
N ASP A 184 -19.70 2.11 -5.08
CA ASP A 184 -20.81 2.99 -5.41
C ASP A 184 -20.35 4.02 -6.45
N GLY A 185 -21.14 4.22 -7.51
CA GLY A 185 -20.81 5.07 -8.64
C GLY A 185 -19.59 4.57 -9.43
N TYR A 186 -19.77 3.54 -10.25
CA TYR A 186 -18.74 3.09 -11.20
C TYR A 186 -18.41 4.17 -12.24
N ALA A 187 -19.37 5.05 -12.57
CA ALA A 187 -19.18 6.18 -13.47
C ALA A 187 -18.52 7.41 -12.80
N LEU A 188 -18.35 7.43 -11.47
CA LEU A 188 -17.70 8.54 -10.77
C LEU A 188 -16.18 8.37 -10.81
N TYR A 189 -15.44 9.29 -11.41
CA TYR A 189 -13.97 9.18 -11.50
C TYR A 189 -13.26 10.30 -10.75
N GLY A 190 -12.05 10.04 -10.27
CA GLY A 190 -11.24 11.04 -9.55
C GLY A 190 -11.72 11.34 -8.13
N VAL A 191 -12.76 10.65 -7.65
CA VAL A 191 -13.36 10.86 -6.33
C VAL A 191 -12.64 10.05 -5.25
N LEU A 192 -12.68 10.54 -4.01
CA LEU A 192 -12.19 9.78 -2.86
C LEU A 192 -13.12 8.60 -2.57
N ARG A 193 -12.56 7.49 -2.08
CA ARG A 193 -13.32 6.28 -1.80
C ARG A 193 -13.02 5.67 -0.43
N THR A 194 -14.06 5.27 0.29
CA THR A 194 -13.91 4.49 1.53
C THR A 194 -14.07 2.99 1.28
N LYS A 195 -13.49 2.17 2.16
CA LYS A 195 -13.67 0.71 2.20
C LYS A 195 -14.89 0.35 3.09
N PRO A 196 -15.41 -0.89 3.01
CA PRO A 196 -15.12 -1.93 2.03
C PRO A 196 -15.90 -1.75 0.72
N GLY A 197 -15.52 -2.50 -0.31
CA GLY A 197 -16.20 -2.49 -1.61
C GLY A 197 -17.60 -3.12 -1.65
N ARG A 198 -18.03 -3.81 -0.58
CA ARG A 198 -19.34 -4.47 -0.50
C ARG A 198 -20.31 -3.64 0.36
N ALA A 199 -21.52 -3.46 -0.14
CA ALA A 199 -22.55 -2.65 0.52
C ALA A 199 -23.02 -3.25 1.86
N ASP A 200 -23.12 -4.58 1.93
CA ASP A 200 -23.57 -5.38 3.09
C ASP A 200 -22.54 -5.48 4.23
N SER A 201 -21.29 -5.14 3.95
CA SER A 201 -20.22 -5.23 4.94
C SER A 201 -20.28 -4.03 5.91
N PRO A 202 -19.87 -4.19 7.18
CA PRO A 202 -19.78 -3.07 8.12
C PRO A 202 -18.92 -1.92 7.58
N ARG A 203 -19.29 -0.68 7.91
CA ARG A 203 -18.49 0.51 7.55
C ARG A 203 -17.12 0.47 8.21
N THR A 204 -16.13 1.02 7.53
CA THR A 204 -14.76 1.21 8.05
C THR A 204 -14.35 2.67 7.80
N GLU A 205 -13.42 3.17 8.61
CA GLU A 205 -12.83 4.51 8.44
C GLU A 205 -11.64 4.51 7.45
N CYS A 206 -11.51 3.45 6.65
CA CYS A 206 -10.35 3.26 5.78
C CYS A 206 -10.60 3.80 4.38
N MET A 207 -9.77 4.76 3.95
CA MET A 207 -9.70 5.15 2.54
C MET A 207 -9.22 4.00 1.64
N SER A 208 -9.53 4.08 0.36
CA SER A 208 -9.16 3.11 -0.65
C SER A 208 -7.63 3.03 -0.82
N CYS A 209 -7.12 1.92 -1.36
CA CYS A 209 -5.67 1.79 -1.58
C CYS A 209 -5.20 2.81 -2.63
N ALA A 210 -6.01 3.10 -3.66
CA ALA A 210 -5.71 4.12 -4.64
C ALA A 210 -5.57 5.53 -4.04
N ASP A 211 -6.44 5.91 -3.08
CA ASP A 211 -6.33 7.19 -2.36
C ASP A 211 -5.07 7.25 -1.50
N LYS A 212 -4.70 6.13 -0.87
CA LYS A 212 -3.48 6.05 -0.05
C LYS A 212 -2.21 6.12 -0.90
N ILE A 213 -2.20 5.49 -2.07
CA ILE A 213 -1.08 5.60 -3.02
C ILE A 213 -0.96 7.03 -3.55
N ALA A 214 -2.08 7.71 -3.84
CA ALA A 214 -2.07 9.12 -4.22
C ALA A 214 -1.47 10.03 -3.13
N LEU A 215 -1.79 9.76 -1.86
CA LEU A 215 -1.16 10.44 -0.74
C LEU A 215 0.35 10.16 -0.69
N TRP A 216 0.78 8.92 -0.93
CA TRP A 216 2.20 8.57 -0.95
C TRP A 216 2.95 9.18 -2.13
N ALA A 217 2.27 9.51 -3.22
CA ALA A 217 2.83 10.25 -4.35
C ALA A 217 3.11 11.72 -4.04
N VAL A 218 2.52 12.29 -2.97
CA VAL A 218 2.73 13.69 -2.54
C VAL A 218 3.48 13.82 -1.20
N CYS A 219 3.34 12.84 -0.30
CA CYS A 219 3.93 12.86 1.05
C CYS A 219 5.08 11.85 1.24
N GLY A 220 5.26 10.93 0.30
CA GLY A 220 6.22 9.84 0.37
C GLY A 220 5.70 8.68 1.22
N VAL A 221 6.31 7.51 1.07
CA VAL A 221 5.86 6.30 1.77
C VAL A 221 6.24 6.28 3.24
N GLN A 222 7.21 7.09 3.69
CA GLN A 222 7.80 7.07 5.03
C GLN A 222 6.81 7.47 6.14
N GLY A 223 5.89 8.40 5.84
CA GLY A 223 4.94 8.94 6.82
C GLY A 223 5.57 9.87 7.86
N ALA A 224 4.73 10.49 8.68
CA ALA A 224 5.11 11.64 9.51
C ALA A 224 6.26 11.37 10.49
N LEU A 225 6.20 10.29 11.27
CA LEU A 225 7.22 10.02 12.29
C LEU A 225 8.60 9.76 11.68
N LEU A 226 8.66 8.98 10.60
CA LEU A 226 9.94 8.66 9.93
C LEU A 226 10.46 9.85 9.13
N ALA A 227 9.59 10.78 8.71
CA ALA A 227 9.97 11.99 8.00
C ALA A 227 10.90 12.92 8.80
N ALA A 228 10.94 12.77 10.13
CA ALA A 228 11.89 13.50 10.98
C ALA A 228 13.35 13.12 10.70
N VAL A 229 13.61 11.90 10.22
CA VAL A 229 14.96 11.37 10.00
C VAL A 229 15.21 10.84 8.58
N LEU A 230 14.17 10.70 7.75
CA LEU A 230 14.25 10.23 6.37
C LEU A 230 13.50 11.21 5.46
N LYS A 231 14.17 11.70 4.40
CA LYS A 231 13.53 12.51 3.36
C LYS A 231 12.42 11.73 2.65
N PRO A 232 11.50 12.40 1.93
CA PRO A 232 10.43 11.71 1.23
C PRO A 232 10.93 10.62 0.28
N VAL A 233 10.37 9.41 0.43
CA VAL A 233 10.68 8.27 -0.44
C VAL A 233 9.50 8.03 -1.37
N TRP A 234 9.72 8.19 -2.67
CA TRP A 234 8.69 8.06 -3.70
C TRP A 234 8.67 6.66 -4.32
N ILE A 235 7.48 6.26 -4.79
CA ILE A 235 7.32 5.05 -5.60
C ILE A 235 7.69 5.42 -7.05
N ALA A 236 8.76 4.85 -7.57
CA ALA A 236 9.19 5.05 -8.94
C ALA A 236 8.26 4.37 -9.94
N SER A 237 7.79 3.16 -9.63
CA SER A 237 6.81 2.45 -10.45
C SER A 237 5.92 1.51 -9.66
N VAL A 238 4.72 1.26 -10.20
CA VAL A 238 3.76 0.27 -9.71
C VAL A 238 3.57 -0.80 -10.79
N THR A 239 3.91 -2.06 -10.48
CA THR A 239 3.65 -3.21 -11.35
C THR A 239 2.42 -3.97 -10.86
N ILE A 240 1.45 -4.16 -11.74
CA ILE A 240 0.11 -4.69 -11.41
C ILE A 240 -0.12 -6.04 -12.10
N GLY A 241 -0.49 -7.06 -11.32
CA GLY A 241 -0.90 -8.38 -11.82
C GLY A 241 -2.41 -8.50 -12.10
N GLU A 242 -2.84 -9.64 -12.63
CA GLU A 242 -4.24 -9.98 -12.91
C GLU A 242 -4.97 -9.01 -13.87
N VAL A 243 -4.25 -8.36 -14.79
CA VAL A 243 -4.85 -7.51 -15.84
C VAL A 243 -4.54 -8.11 -17.22
N GLY A 244 -5.59 -8.59 -17.89
CA GLY A 244 -5.48 -9.11 -19.26
C GLY A 244 -5.18 -8.01 -20.27
N ASP A 245 -4.59 -8.36 -21.42
CA ASP A 245 -4.10 -7.37 -22.40
C ASP A 245 -5.18 -6.38 -22.85
N ALA A 246 -6.42 -6.86 -23.01
CA ALA A 246 -7.56 -6.03 -23.41
C ALA A 246 -7.94 -4.94 -22.37
N ASP A 247 -7.63 -5.15 -21.09
CA ASP A 247 -7.98 -4.22 -20.01
C ASP A 247 -6.83 -3.27 -19.64
N ARG A 248 -5.61 -3.53 -20.12
CA ARG A 248 -4.40 -2.80 -19.67
C ARG A 248 -4.44 -1.30 -19.93
N GLU A 249 -5.02 -0.89 -21.06
CA GLU A 249 -5.15 0.53 -21.40
C GLU A 249 -6.09 1.26 -20.41
N VAL A 250 -7.29 0.72 -20.21
CA VAL A 250 -8.28 1.27 -19.28
C VAL A 250 -7.76 1.28 -17.84
N VAL A 251 -7.11 0.20 -17.40
CA VAL A 251 -6.52 0.15 -16.05
C VAL A 251 -5.36 1.12 -15.90
N ARG A 252 -4.56 1.34 -16.95
CA ARG A 252 -3.46 2.32 -16.93
C ARG A 252 -3.99 3.73 -16.73
N GLU A 253 -4.97 4.14 -17.54
CA GLU A 253 -5.64 5.43 -17.38
C GLU A 253 -6.21 5.59 -15.97
N ASP A 254 -6.85 4.54 -15.45
CA ASP A 254 -7.42 4.56 -14.10
C ASP A 254 -6.35 4.72 -13.02
N CYS A 255 -5.20 4.07 -13.17
CA CYS A 255 -4.08 4.19 -12.23
C CYS A 255 -3.41 5.55 -12.32
N GLU A 256 -3.15 6.07 -13.52
CA GLU A 256 -2.50 7.37 -13.74
C GLU A 256 -3.34 8.51 -13.15
N ARG A 257 -4.65 8.53 -13.44
CA ARG A 257 -5.58 9.49 -12.83
C ARG A 257 -5.64 9.31 -11.30
N ALA A 258 -5.68 8.07 -10.79
CA ALA A 258 -5.90 7.81 -9.37
C ALA A 258 -4.67 8.11 -8.50
N PHE A 259 -3.47 7.76 -8.96
CA PHE A 259 -2.24 7.85 -8.16
C PHE A 259 -1.55 9.21 -8.25
N GLY A 260 -1.80 9.99 -9.30
CA GLY A 260 -1.17 11.31 -9.47
C GLY A 260 -2.06 12.34 -10.13
N GLY A 261 -2.76 11.97 -11.22
CA GLY A 261 -3.51 12.92 -12.06
C GLY A 261 -4.49 13.80 -11.28
N ARG A 262 -5.27 13.21 -10.37
CA ARG A 262 -6.27 13.95 -9.56
C ARG A 262 -5.67 14.82 -8.44
N VAL A 263 -4.37 14.71 -8.17
CA VAL A 263 -3.66 15.51 -7.16
C VAL A 263 -2.62 16.47 -7.77
N ARG A 264 -2.54 16.56 -9.11
CA ARG A 264 -1.67 17.51 -9.83
C ARG A 264 -1.87 18.98 -9.44
N GLY A 265 -3.05 19.33 -8.93
CA GLY A 265 -3.38 20.68 -8.49
C GLY A 265 -2.80 21.10 -7.14
N VAL A 266 -2.15 20.21 -6.39
CA VAL A 266 -1.54 20.53 -5.09
C VAL A 266 -0.40 21.53 -5.27
N ARG A 267 -0.38 22.58 -4.43
CA ARG A 267 0.61 23.67 -4.43
C ARG A 267 1.19 23.86 -3.03
N ASP A 268 2.18 24.74 -2.91
CA ASP A 268 2.75 25.20 -1.63
C ASP A 268 3.27 24.06 -0.74
N LEU A 269 3.90 23.06 -1.37
CA LEU A 269 4.48 21.93 -0.66
C LEU A 269 5.73 22.34 0.12
N PRO A 270 5.96 21.78 1.33
CA PRO A 270 7.19 22.01 2.08
C PRO A 270 8.44 21.61 1.29
N VAL A 271 9.58 22.21 1.63
CA VAL A 271 10.88 21.90 0.99
C VAL A 271 11.15 20.39 1.02
N GLY A 272 11.55 19.84 -0.14
CA GLY A 272 11.83 18.43 -0.35
C GLY A 272 10.60 17.56 -0.66
N TYR A 273 9.39 18.09 -0.57
CA TYR A 273 8.16 17.41 -0.98
C TYR A 273 7.73 17.85 -2.39
N ALA A 274 7.24 16.90 -3.18
CA ALA A 274 6.76 17.11 -4.53
C ALA A 274 5.74 16.04 -4.88
N LEU A 275 4.96 16.28 -5.94
CA LEU A 275 4.19 15.21 -6.57
C LEU A 275 5.12 14.34 -7.41
N HIS A 276 5.15 13.04 -7.14
CA HIS A 276 5.87 12.04 -7.91
C HIS A 276 4.91 10.99 -8.47
N GLU A 277 4.64 11.05 -9.77
CA GLU A 277 3.75 10.09 -10.43
C GLU A 277 4.49 8.79 -10.75
N PRO A 278 4.06 7.63 -10.21
CA PRO A 278 4.72 6.37 -10.48
C PRO A 278 4.43 5.91 -11.92
N ALA A 279 5.44 5.35 -12.59
CA ALA A 279 5.21 4.65 -13.85
C ALA A 279 4.32 3.41 -13.61
N ILE A 280 3.34 3.20 -14.49
CA ILE A 280 2.41 2.06 -14.37
C ILE A 280 2.87 0.93 -15.30
N HIS A 281 2.96 -0.28 -14.75
CA HIS A 281 3.31 -1.47 -15.52
C HIS A 281 2.36 -2.62 -15.20
N PHE A 282 2.32 -3.58 -16.10
CA PHE A 282 1.54 -4.81 -15.94
C PHE A 282 2.45 -6.02 -16.08
N THR A 283 2.03 -7.12 -15.50
CA THR A 283 2.74 -8.39 -15.62
C THR A 283 1.76 -9.51 -15.91
N ALA A 284 2.17 -10.42 -16.80
CA ALA A 284 1.44 -11.66 -17.10
C ALA A 284 1.82 -12.79 -16.14
N LEU A 285 2.84 -12.62 -15.30
CA LEU A 285 3.29 -13.66 -14.38
C LEU A 285 2.20 -13.91 -13.31
N PRO A 286 1.70 -15.15 -13.20
CA PRO A 286 0.58 -15.45 -12.32
C PRO A 286 1.04 -15.49 -10.86
N PHE A 287 0.19 -14.97 -9.97
CA PHE A 287 0.35 -15.18 -8.55
C PHE A 287 -0.51 -16.36 -8.09
N ALA A 288 0.11 -17.42 -7.56
CA ALA A 288 -0.57 -18.70 -7.29
C ALA A 288 -1.83 -18.59 -6.39
N SER A 289 -1.82 -17.68 -5.41
CA SER A 289 -2.96 -17.47 -4.50
C SER A 289 -3.90 -16.34 -4.94
N ALA A 290 -3.76 -15.87 -6.18
CA ALA A 290 -4.65 -14.86 -6.76
C ALA A 290 -6.04 -15.44 -7.06
N ARG A 291 -7.03 -14.57 -7.26
CA ARG A 291 -8.43 -15.02 -7.43
C ARG A 291 -8.58 -15.87 -8.69
N THR A 292 -7.97 -15.44 -9.79
CA THR A 292 -7.99 -16.13 -11.09
C THR A 292 -7.30 -17.50 -11.01
N SER A 293 -6.12 -17.57 -10.39
CA SER A 293 -5.39 -18.83 -10.16
C SER A 293 -6.17 -19.82 -9.32
N VAL A 294 -6.88 -19.36 -8.28
CA VAL A 294 -7.71 -20.21 -7.42
C VAL A 294 -8.92 -20.77 -8.19
N LEU A 295 -9.53 -19.99 -9.09
CA LEU A 295 -10.62 -20.46 -9.96
C LEU A 295 -10.17 -21.57 -10.90
N VAL A 296 -8.96 -21.44 -11.46
CA VAL A 296 -8.37 -22.46 -12.35
C VAL A 296 -8.01 -23.72 -11.56
N ALA A 297 -7.40 -23.58 -10.39
CA ALA A 297 -6.99 -24.71 -9.55
C ALA A 297 -8.16 -25.46 -8.91
N HIS A 298 -9.28 -24.77 -8.65
CA HIS A 298 -10.48 -25.34 -8.03
C HIS A 298 -11.76 -24.97 -8.81
N PRO A 299 -11.98 -25.57 -9.99
CA PRO A 299 -13.18 -25.32 -10.79
C PRO A 299 -14.47 -25.59 -10.00
N GLY A 300 -15.48 -24.74 -10.16
CA GLY A 300 -16.77 -24.87 -9.46
C GLY A 300 -16.80 -24.35 -8.02
N CYS A 301 -15.65 -23.98 -7.43
CA CYS A 301 -15.63 -23.27 -6.14
C CYS A 301 -16.00 -21.80 -6.34
N THR A 302 -16.72 -21.21 -5.37
CA THR A 302 -16.87 -19.75 -5.27
C THR A 302 -15.70 -19.17 -4.47
N PRO A 303 -14.73 -18.45 -5.09
CA PRO A 303 -13.53 -18.02 -4.39
C PRO A 303 -13.84 -16.99 -3.30
N LYS A 304 -13.27 -17.21 -2.12
CA LYS A 304 -13.41 -16.33 -0.95
C LYS A 304 -12.07 -15.72 -0.61
N SER A 305 -12.05 -14.41 -0.34
CA SER A 305 -10.84 -13.75 0.13
C SER A 305 -10.47 -14.29 1.52
N SER A 306 -9.20 -14.61 1.76
CA SER A 306 -8.69 -15.02 3.06
C SER A 306 -8.97 -13.94 4.12
N ASN A 307 -9.24 -14.40 5.35
CA ASN A 307 -9.34 -13.53 6.53
C ASN A 307 -7.98 -13.28 7.19
N GLU A 308 -6.97 -14.07 6.80
CA GLU A 308 -5.60 -13.88 7.25
C GLU A 308 -4.88 -12.90 6.34
N SER A 309 -4.05 -12.07 6.95
CA SER A 309 -3.11 -11.20 6.26
C SER A 309 -1.72 -11.44 6.82
N LEU A 310 -0.70 -11.43 5.97
CA LEU A 310 0.69 -11.58 6.36
C LEU A 310 1.43 -10.27 6.18
N ALA A 311 2.34 -9.94 7.09
CA ALA A 311 3.28 -8.83 6.93
C ALA A 311 4.70 -9.31 7.24
N TRP A 312 5.62 -9.08 6.31
CA TRP A 312 7.04 -9.40 6.44
C TRP A 312 7.88 -8.22 5.96
N HIS A 313 9.00 -8.00 6.64
CA HIS A 313 10.05 -7.09 6.19
C HIS A 313 11.42 -7.79 6.24
N ALA A 314 12.33 -7.32 5.39
CA ALA A 314 13.66 -7.91 5.25
C ALA A 314 14.54 -7.71 6.49
N ASP A 315 15.59 -8.52 6.60
CA ASP A 315 16.64 -8.45 7.63
C ASP A 315 16.14 -8.61 9.09
N SER A 316 14.85 -8.87 9.28
CA SER A 316 14.27 -9.20 10.58
C SER A 316 14.63 -10.62 10.98
N ALA A 317 15.13 -10.79 12.21
CA ALA A 317 15.27 -12.11 12.84
C ALA A 317 13.90 -12.72 13.24
N SER A 318 12.85 -11.91 13.32
CA SER A 318 11.51 -12.37 13.65
C SER A 318 10.77 -12.92 12.42
N PRO A 319 9.96 -13.99 12.58
CA PRO A 319 9.14 -14.50 11.50
C PRO A 319 8.08 -13.47 11.07
N PRO A 320 7.49 -13.62 9.86
CA PRO A 320 6.37 -12.82 9.42
C PRO A 320 5.23 -12.78 10.45
N ASP A 321 4.61 -11.61 10.61
CA ASP A 321 3.38 -11.51 11.37
C ASP A 321 2.21 -12.00 10.52
N VAL A 322 1.46 -12.95 11.06
CA VAL A 322 0.13 -13.32 10.54
C VAL A 322 -0.92 -12.62 11.38
N LEU A 323 -1.89 -12.00 10.72
CA LEU A 323 -2.88 -11.13 11.34
C LEU A 323 -4.29 -11.61 11.00
N ILE A 324 -5.19 -11.47 11.97
CA ILE A 324 -6.64 -11.68 11.82
C ILE A 324 -7.34 -10.52 12.53
N ASN A 325 -8.26 -9.84 11.84
CA ASN A 325 -8.98 -8.67 12.37
C ASN A 325 -8.03 -7.58 12.94
N GLY A 326 -6.95 -7.29 12.21
CA GLY A 326 -5.99 -6.25 12.59
C GLY A 326 -5.08 -6.61 13.76
N ARG A 327 -5.14 -7.82 14.31
CA ARG A 327 -4.30 -8.27 15.43
C ARG A 327 -3.48 -9.49 15.06
N LYS A 328 -2.33 -9.66 15.71
CA LYS A 328 -1.47 -10.84 15.54
C LYS A 328 -2.22 -12.11 15.89
N ARG A 329 -2.17 -13.09 14.99
CA ARG A 329 -2.84 -14.39 15.11
C ARG A 329 -2.32 -15.12 16.34
N GLY A 330 -3.22 -15.75 17.08
CA GLY A 330 -2.88 -16.53 18.29
C GLY A 330 -2.75 -15.70 19.57
N VAL A 331 -2.91 -14.37 19.51
CA VAL A 331 -2.91 -13.53 20.71
C VAL A 331 -4.29 -13.58 21.36
N ALA A 332 -4.35 -14.14 22.58
CA ALA A 332 -5.59 -14.17 23.35
C ALA A 332 -6.08 -12.74 23.69
N PRO A 333 -7.40 -12.48 23.74
CA PRO A 333 -7.94 -11.14 24.02
C PRO A 333 -7.38 -10.49 25.30
N LYS A 334 -7.16 -11.28 26.36
CA LYS A 334 -6.55 -10.83 27.62
C LYS A 334 -5.12 -10.27 27.48
N HIS A 335 -4.45 -10.55 26.36
CA HIS A 335 -3.09 -10.12 26.07
C HIS A 335 -3.02 -9.03 25.00
N ALA A 336 -4.16 -8.58 24.46
CA ALA A 336 -4.21 -7.59 23.37
C ALA A 336 -3.53 -6.25 23.75
N HIS A 337 -3.64 -5.82 25.00
CA HIS A 337 -3.04 -4.58 25.50
C HIS A 337 -1.52 -4.65 25.69
N ASN A 338 -0.91 -5.84 25.64
CA ASN A 338 0.51 -5.99 25.91
C ASN A 338 1.31 -5.77 24.61
N ALA A 339 2.12 -4.70 24.62
CA ALA A 339 2.90 -4.25 23.46
C ALA A 339 3.81 -5.33 22.85
N ARG A 340 4.24 -6.34 23.62
CA ARG A 340 5.04 -7.47 23.10
C ARG A 340 4.30 -8.31 22.06
N PHE A 341 2.97 -8.24 22.06
CA PHE A 341 2.10 -8.98 21.15
C PHE A 341 1.50 -8.10 20.05
N TRP A 342 1.84 -6.80 20.05
CA TRP A 342 1.47 -5.92 18.96
C TRP A 342 2.24 -6.32 17.70
N CYS A 343 1.62 -6.05 16.56
CA CYS A 343 2.17 -6.41 15.28
C CYS A 343 3.40 -5.52 15.01
N ALA A 344 4.49 -6.08 14.49
CA ALA A 344 5.70 -5.36 14.10
C ALA A 344 5.48 -4.19 13.12
N PRO A 345 4.46 -4.18 12.22
CA PRO A 345 4.09 -3.02 11.41
C PRO A 345 3.42 -1.88 12.20
N SER A 346 3.35 -1.96 13.52
CA SER A 346 2.95 -0.86 14.39
C SER A 346 4.15 0.09 14.59
N PRO A 347 3.95 1.42 14.66
CA PRO A 347 5.02 2.30 15.08
C PRO A 347 5.57 1.78 16.41
N LEU A 348 6.90 1.77 16.55
CA LEU A 348 7.56 1.39 17.79
C LEU A 348 6.87 2.14 18.95
N PRO A 349 6.45 1.46 20.03
CA PRO A 349 6.03 2.17 21.23
C PRO A 349 7.20 3.07 21.60
N SER A 350 6.91 4.36 21.84
CA SER A 350 7.90 5.42 22.06
C SER A 350 9.11 4.86 22.82
N ALA A 351 10.16 4.48 22.09
CA ALA A 351 11.46 4.39 22.68
C ALA A 351 11.67 5.81 23.18
N ARG A 352 11.83 5.98 24.49
CA ARG A 352 12.36 7.24 25.02
C ARG A 352 13.62 7.48 24.20
N LEU A 353 13.54 8.39 23.25
CA LEU A 353 14.69 9.03 22.64
C LEU A 353 15.28 9.86 23.78
N GLY A 354 15.95 9.15 24.70
CA GLY A 354 16.86 9.76 25.62
C GLY A 354 18.10 10.04 24.80
N GLN A 355 18.25 11.30 24.42
CA GLN A 355 19.30 12.16 24.93
C GLN A 355 18.82 13.61 24.82
#